data_AF-A0A024VLY6-F1
#
_entry.id   AF-A0A024VLY6-F1
#
_cell.length_a   1.000
_cell.length_b   1.000
_cell.length_c   1.000
_cell.angle_alpha   90.00
_cell.angle_beta   90.00
_cell.angle_gamma   90.00
#
_symmetry.space_group_name_H-M   'P 1'
#
loop_
_entity.id
_entity.type
_entity.pdbx_description
1 polymer ?
#
loop_
_entity_poly.entity_id
_entity_poly.type
_entity_poly.pdbx_seq_one_letter_code
_entity_poly.pdbx_strand_id
1 'polypeptide(L)'
;MSLSIHTNYGDIKIELFCYEVPKTCKNFLALCASGYYDNTKFHKNIKGFAIQGGDPTNTGKGGQSIYGKYFEDEFDSTLKV
;
A
#
# COMPACT_ATOMS: atom_id res chain seq x y z
N MET A 1 13.12 -1.83 -5.77
CA MET A 1 12.40 -0.80 -6.57
C MET A 1 11.84 0.23 -5.60
N SER A 2 11.97 1.55 -5.80
CA SER A 2 11.54 2.53 -4.78
C SER A 2 10.57 3.59 -5.31
N LEU A 3 9.73 4.13 -4.43
CA LEU A 3 8.85 5.27 -4.71
C LEU A 3 8.68 6.15 -3.47
N SER A 4 8.14 7.35 -3.66
CA SER A 4 7.84 8.29 -2.59
C SER A 4 6.34 8.51 -2.47
N ILE A 5 5.83 8.43 -1.24
CA ILE A 5 4.46 8.81 -0.89
C ILE A 5 4.52 10.26 -0.39
N HIS A 6 3.90 11.17 -1.13
CA HIS A 6 3.77 12.57 -0.73
C HIS A 6 2.57 12.72 0.19
N THR A 7 2.81 13.15 1.43
CA THR A 7 1.74 13.37 2.42
C THR A 7 1.73 14.82 2.89
N ASN A 8 0.65 15.22 3.56
CA ASN A 8 0.56 16.54 4.19
C ASN A 8 1.52 16.74 5.39
N TYR A 9 2.20 15.67 5.84
CA TYR A 9 3.22 15.71 6.88
C TYR A 9 4.64 15.46 6.35
N GLY A 10 4.82 15.46 5.02
CA GLY A 10 6.10 15.24 4.35
C GLY A 10 6.14 13.95 3.53
N ASP A 11 7.31 13.65 3.00
CA ASP A 11 7.52 12.56 2.06
C ASP A 11 7.97 11.28 2.77
N ILE A 12 7.36 10.16 2.41
CA ILE A 12 7.74 8.83 2.89
C ILE A 12 8.31 8.06 1.70
N LYS A 13 9.62 7.80 1.72
CA LYS A 13 10.26 6.95 0.70
C LYS A 13 10.12 5.49 1.11
N ILE A 14 9.64 4.66 0.20
CA ILE A 14 9.48 3.23 0.40
C ILE A 14 10.28 2.45 -0.66
N GLU A 15 10.79 1.30 -0.25
CA GLU A 15 11.38 0.30 -1.13
C GLU A 15 10.50 -0.95 -1.17
N LEU A 16 10.37 -1.51 -2.37
CA LEU A 16 9.56 -2.67 -2.69
C LEU A 16 10.43 -3.85 -3.10
N PHE A 17 10.11 -4.99 -2.50
CA PHE A 17 10.71 -6.31 -2.71
C PHE A 17 9.96 -7.05 -3.82
N CYS A 18 10.05 -6.54 -5.05
CA CYS A 18 9.26 -7.05 -6.19
C CYS A 18 9.66 -8.46 -6.64
N TYR A 19 10.81 -8.97 -6.22
CA TYR A 19 11.26 -10.32 -6.57
C TYR A 19 10.58 -11.35 -5.67
N GLU A 20 10.48 -11.04 -4.38
CA GLU A 20 9.90 -11.87 -3.33
C GLU A 20 8.36 -11.85 -3.36
N VAL A 21 7.77 -10.66 -3.60
CA VAL A 21 6.31 -10.45 -3.59
C VAL A 21 5.83 -9.78 -4.89
N PRO A 22 5.95 -10.45 -6.05
CA PRO A 22 5.72 -9.86 -7.36
C PRO A 22 4.28 -9.40 -7.58
N LYS A 23 3.27 -10.15 -7.11
CA LYS A 23 1.86 -9.82 -7.33
C LYS A 23 1.43 -8.63 -6.48
N THR A 24 1.88 -8.61 -5.23
CA THR A 24 1.65 -7.51 -4.28
C THR A 24 2.30 -6.22 -4.77
N CYS A 25 3.56 -6.30 -5.22
CA CYS A 25 4.25 -5.13 -5.77
C CYS A 25 3.62 -4.62 -7.05
N LYS A 26 3.23 -5.53 -7.97
CA LYS A 26 2.55 -5.14 -9.21
C LYS A 26 1.22 -4.45 -8.93
N ASN A 27 0.42 -4.97 -7.99
CA ASN A 27 -0.82 -4.35 -7.57
C ASN A 27 -0.58 -2.94 -7.03
N PHE A 28 0.37 -2.79 -6.10
CA PHE A 28 0.67 -1.50 -5.48
C PHE A 28 1.15 -0.48 -6.51
N LEU A 29 2.12 -0.84 -7.35
CA LEU A 29 2.66 0.04 -8.39
C LEU A 29 1.60 0.47 -9.41
N ALA A 30 0.72 -0.45 -9.82
CA ALA A 30 -0.35 -0.14 -10.75
C ALA A 30 -1.36 0.85 -10.17
N LEU A 31 -1.76 0.68 -8.90
CA LEU A 31 -2.65 1.60 -8.20
C LEU A 31 -2.01 2.98 -8.00
N CYS A 32 -0.71 3.03 -7.67
CA CYS A 32 0.04 4.29 -7.63
C CYS A 32 0.05 4.99 -9.00
N ALA A 33 0.36 4.25 -10.08
CA ALA A 33 0.44 4.80 -11.43
C ALA A 33 -0.92 5.32 -11.95
N SER A 34 -2.03 4.78 -11.47
CA SER A 34 -3.38 5.23 -11.83
C SER A 34 -3.93 6.36 -10.95
N GLY A 35 -3.13 6.90 -10.01
CA GLY A 35 -3.58 7.93 -9.05
C GLY A 35 -4.60 7.42 -8.03
N TYR A 36 -4.70 6.10 -7.81
CA TYR A 36 -5.73 5.51 -6.95
C TYR A 36 -5.61 5.94 -5.48
N TYR A 37 -4.39 6.19 -5.02
CA TYR A 37 -4.10 6.60 -3.66
C TYR A 37 -4.14 8.11 -3.44
N ASP A 38 -4.37 8.90 -4.49
CA ASP A 38 -4.41 10.35 -4.38
C ASP A 38 -5.56 10.79 -3.49
N ASN A 39 -5.27 11.70 -2.56
CA ASN A 39 -6.22 12.20 -1.56
C ASN A 39 -6.81 11.13 -0.60
N THR A 40 -6.26 9.91 -0.58
CA THR A 40 -6.63 8.92 0.43
C THR A 40 -6.05 9.28 1.79
N LYS A 41 -6.82 9.07 2.88
CA LYS A 41 -6.36 9.39 4.24
C LYS A 41 -5.78 8.16 4.92
N PHE A 42 -4.88 8.41 5.88
CA PHE A 42 -4.59 7.46 6.94
C PHE A 42 -5.76 7.43 7.92
N HIS A 43 -6.74 6.56 7.68
CA HIS A 43 -7.98 6.50 8.46
C HIS A 43 -7.81 5.81 9.82
N LYS A 44 -6.68 5.13 10.06
CA LYS A 44 -6.38 4.50 11.35
C LYS A 44 -4.93 4.72 11.74
N ASN A 45 -4.72 5.23 12.96
CA ASN A 45 -3.40 5.47 13.53
C ASN A 45 -3.37 4.91 14.96
N ILE A 46 -2.61 3.83 15.17
CA ILE A 46 -2.38 3.22 16.48
C ILE A 46 -0.93 3.49 16.88
N LYS A 47 -0.76 4.41 17.84
CA LYS A 47 0.55 4.79 18.36
C LYS A 47 1.31 3.57 18.89
N GLY A 48 2.54 3.39 18.44
CA GLY A 48 3.40 2.28 18.84
C GLY A 48 3.12 0.95 18.11
N PHE A 49 2.20 0.94 17.14
CA PHE A 49 1.88 -0.27 16.39
C PHE A 49 1.91 -0.03 14.87
N ALA A 50 0.92 0.68 14.32
CA ALA A 50 0.82 0.87 12.88
C ALA A 50 -0.09 2.05 12.49
N ILE A 51 0.16 2.58 11.30
CA ILE A 51 -0.75 3.48 10.58
C ILE A 51 -1.30 2.74 9.35
N GLN A 52 -2.58 2.96 9.02
CA GLN A 52 -3.25 2.30 7.91
C GLN A 52 -3.93 3.35 7.02
N GLY A 53 -3.75 3.20 5.71
CA GLY A 53 -4.32 4.03 4.65
C GLY A 53 -4.70 3.20 3.43
N GLY A 54 -4.85 3.85 2.27
CA GLY A 54 -5.09 3.16 1.00
C GLY A 54 -6.55 2.79 0.72
N ASP A 55 -7.51 3.29 1.51
CA ASP A 55 -8.94 3.14 1.26
C ASP A 55 -9.54 4.45 0.73
N PRO A 56 -9.95 4.52 -0.56
CA PRO A 56 -10.59 5.71 -1.14
C PRO A 56 -11.89 6.13 -0.45
N THR A 57 -12.60 5.20 0.17
CA THR A 57 -13.84 5.49 0.90
C THR A 57 -13.56 6.08 2.29
N ASN A 58 -12.32 5.97 2.79
CA ASN A 58 -11.90 6.36 4.13
C ASN A 58 -12.69 5.68 5.27
N THR A 59 -13.35 4.55 5.00
CA THR A 59 -14.15 3.82 6.01
C THR A 59 -13.36 2.70 6.69
N GLY A 60 -12.24 2.29 6.10
CA GLY A 60 -11.45 1.12 6.48
C GLY A 60 -12.02 -0.21 5.97
N LYS A 61 -13.08 -0.16 5.15
CA LYS A 61 -13.75 -1.35 4.56
C LYS A 61 -13.73 -1.34 3.03
N GLY A 62 -13.33 -0.23 2.42
CA GLY A 62 -13.21 -0.11 0.97
C GLY A 62 -11.82 -0.53 0.48
N GLY A 63 -11.56 -0.22 -0.79
CA GLY A 63 -10.35 -0.63 -1.48
C GLY A 63 -10.60 -1.78 -2.46
N GLN A 64 -9.92 -1.74 -3.59
CA GLN A 64 -9.94 -2.80 -4.59
C GLN A 64 -8.55 -2.95 -5.20
N SER A 65 -8.18 -4.18 -5.54
CA SER A 65 -6.94 -4.43 -6.28
C SER A 65 -7.11 -4.04 -7.75
N ILE A 66 -5.99 -3.92 -8.46
CA ILE A 66 -5.99 -3.76 -9.92
C ILE A 66 -6.62 -4.96 -10.65
N TYR A 67 -6.77 -6.10 -9.97
CA TYR A 67 -7.37 -7.32 -10.49
C TYR A 67 -8.89 -7.38 -10.29
N GLY A 68 -9.49 -6.36 -9.67
CA GLY A 68 -10.92 -6.28 -9.41
C GLY A 68 -11.42 -7.16 -8.26
N LYS A 69 -10.55 -7.96 -7.63
CA LYS A 69 -10.87 -8.85 -6.51
C LYS A 69 -9.68 -9.01 -5.57
N TYR A 70 -9.89 -9.59 -4.39
CA TYR A 70 -8.77 -10.02 -3.55
C TYR A 70 -7.88 -11.02 -4.31
N PHE A 71 -6.58 -10.99 -4.00
CA PHE A 71 -5.59 -11.89 -4.55
C PHE A 71 -4.87 -12.63 -3.41
N GLU A 72 -4.16 -13.69 -3.74
CA GLU A 72 -3.47 -14.56 -2.80
C GLU A 72 -2.34 -13.85 -2.04
N ASP A 73 -2.11 -14.28 -0.80
CA ASP A 73 -1.00 -13.80 0.03
C ASP A 73 0.34 -14.34 -0.49
N GLU A 74 1.39 -13.50 -0.44
CA GLU A 74 2.75 -13.87 -0.82
C GLU A 74 3.65 -13.81 0.44
N PHE A 75 4.06 -14.97 0.95
CA PHE A 75 4.92 -15.08 2.12
C PHE A 75 6.35 -15.45 1.71
N ASP A 76 7.33 -14.68 2.18
CA ASP A 76 8.75 -15.00 2.08
C ASP A 76 9.40 -15.02 3.46
N SER A 77 10.23 -16.03 3.72
CA SER A 77 10.83 -16.24 5.04
C SER A 77 11.85 -15.19 5.48
N THR A 78 12.37 -14.40 4.52
CA THR A 78 13.32 -13.31 4.72
C THR A 78 12.63 -11.97 4.98
N LEU A 79 11.35 -11.84 4.59
CA LEU A 79 10.54 -10.65 4.82
C LEU A 79 9.85 -10.73 6.19
N LYS A 80 10.55 -10.26 7.22
CA LYS A 80 10.06 -10.21 8.61
C LYS A 80 10.39 -8.86 9.24
N VAL A 81 9.62 -8.51 10.27
CA VAL A 81 9.90 -7.39 11.18
C VAL A 81 10.93 -7.83 12.22
#